data_AF-A0A1F9CJK1-F1
#
_entry.id   AF-A0A1F9CJK1-F1
#
_cell.length_a   1.000
_cell.length_b   1.000
_cell.length_c   1.000
_cell.angle_alpha   90.00
_cell.angle_beta   90.00
_cell.angle_gamma   90.00
#
_symmetry.space_group_name_H-M   'P 1'
#
loop_
_entity.id
_entity.type
_entity.pdbx_description
1 polymer ?
#
loop_
_entity_poly.entity_id
_entity_poly.type
_entity_poly.pdbx_seq_one_letter_code
_entity_poly.pdbx_strand_id
1 'polypeptide(L)' 'MNLKNWLKGFLSAVIGAAANGVTVMIVDPVGFNLAEGFTKVMAVALVSAIVAAAMYLKQSPLPNGGE' A
#
# COMPACT_ATOMS: atom_id res chain seq x y z
N MET A 1 6.88 -13.58 -16.06
CA MET A 1 5.65 -12.86 -15.68
C MET A 1 5.59 -11.60 -16.51
N ASN A 2 4.59 -11.43 -17.39
CA ASN A 2 4.51 -10.23 -18.24
C ASN A 2 4.34 -8.97 -17.38
N LEU A 3 4.95 -7.85 -17.79
CA LEU A 3 4.89 -6.56 -17.08
C LEU A 3 3.44 -6.14 -16.74
N LYS A 4 2.49 -6.41 -17.66
CA LYS A 4 1.05 -6.19 -17.44
C LYS A 4 0.49 -6.97 -16.24
N ASN A 5 0.87 -8.23 -16.06
CA ASN A 5 0.38 -9.05 -14.95
C ASN A 5 1.07 -8.68 -13.64
N TRP A 6 2.35 -8.30 -13.70
CA TRP A 6 3.08 -7.77 -12.54
C TRP A 6 2.48 -6.44 -12.06
N LEU A 7 2.09 -5.55 -12.97
CA LEU A 7 1.44 -4.29 -12.62
C LEU A 7 0.06 -4.52 -11.97
N LYS A 8 -0.72 -5.48 -12.48
CA LYS A 8 -2.01 -5.86 -11.89
C LYS A 8 -1.87 -6.42 -10.47
N GLY A 9 -0.86 -7.28 -10.24
CA GLY A 9 -0.55 -7.79 -8.91
C GLY A 9 -0.13 -6.68 -7.94
N PHE A 10 0.69 -5.73 -8.41
CA PHE A 10 1.10 -4.57 -7.62
C PHE A 10 -0.12 -3.71 -7.25
N LEU A 11 -1.01 -3.45 -8.21
CA LEU A 11 -2.24 -2.71 -7.97
C LEU A 11 -3.13 -3.40 -6.92
N SER A 12 -3.27 -4.73 -6.98
CA SER A 12 -4.04 -5.48 -5.99
C SER A 12 -3.42 -5.42 -4.59
N ALA A 13 -2.09 -5.43 -4.49
CA ALA A 13 -1.38 -5.26 -3.23
C ALA A 13 -1.57 -3.86 -2.64
N VAL A 14 -1.53 -2.82 -3.49
CA VAL A 14 -1.82 -1.43 -3.10
C VAL A 14 -3.26 -1.28 -2.60
N ILE A 15 -4.24 -1.87 -3.28
CA ILE A 15 -5.65 -1.85 -2.84
C ILE A 15 -5.82 -2.57 -1.50
N GLY A 16 -5.17 -3.73 -1.31
CA GLY A 16 -5.18 -4.45 -0.03
C GLY A 16 -4.53 -3.64 1.11
N ALA A 17 -3.43 -2.94 0.83
CA ALA A 17 -2.79 -2.05 1.79
C ALA A 17 -3.69 -0.84 2.14
N ALA A 18 -4.38 -0.27 1.16
CA ALA A 18 -5.32 0.83 1.37
C ALA A 18 -6.54 0.42 2.22
N ALA A 19 -7.07 -0.79 2.02
CA ALA A 19 -8.16 -1.33 2.85
C ALA A 19 -7.76 -1.45 4.33
N ASN A 20 -6.51 -1.85 4.60
CA ASN A 20 -5.95 -1.84 5.96
C ASN A 20 -5.67 -0.43 6.50
N GLY A 21 -5.57 0.59 5.64
CA GLY A 21 -5.52 1.99 6.07
C GLY A 21 -6.86 2.51 6.59
N VAL A 22 -7.98 1.98 6.08
CA VAL A 22 -9.32 2.35 6.56
C VAL A 22 -9.58 1.75 7.94
N THR A 23 -9.03 0.57 8.24
CA THR A 23 -9.22 -0.05 9.56
C THR A 23 -8.55 0.74 10.68
N VAL A 24 -7.38 1.35 10.48
CA VAL A 24 -6.75 2.21 11.50
C VAL A 24 -7.55 3.48 11.79
N MET A 25 -8.30 4.03 10.83
CA MET A 25 -9.23 5.15 11.10
C MET A 25 -10.39 4.73 12.01
N ILE A 26 -10.82 3.48 11.94
CA ILE A 26 -11.92 2.94 12.76
C ILE A 26 -11.43 2.57 14.16
N VAL A 27 -10.21 2.03 14.27
CA VAL A 27 -9.63 1.58 15.55
C VAL A 27 -9.17 2.73 16.43
N ASP A 28 -8.65 3.82 15.87
CA ASP A 28 -8.31 5.05 16.60
C ASP A 28 -8.83 6.30 15.86
N PRO A 29 -10.12 6.64 16.01
CA PRO A 29 -10.74 7.76 15.30
C PRO A 29 -10.29 9.14 15.81
N VAL A 30 -9.62 9.22 16.97
CA VAL A 30 -9.12 10.48 17.53
C VAL A 30 -7.74 10.79 16.96
N GLY A 31 -6.86 9.78 16.88
CA GLY A 31 -5.52 9.91 16.31
C GLY A 31 -5.50 9.89 14.78
N PHE A 32 -6.40 9.13 14.14
CA PHE A 32 -6.42 8.86 12.71
C PHE A 32 -7.79 9.15 12.09
N ASN A 33 -8.04 10.43 11.73
CA ASN A 33 -9.23 10.86 10.99
C ASN A 33 -8.86 11.74 9.78
N LEU A 34 -9.85 12.10 8.96
CA LEU A 34 -9.65 12.92 7.75
C LEU A 34 -9.65 14.45 7.99
N ALA A 35 -9.99 14.91 9.19
CA ALA A 35 -10.07 16.32 9.56
C ALA A 35 -8.79 16.83 10.27
N GLU A 36 -8.49 16.31 11.46
CA GLU A 36 -7.31 16.68 12.27
C GLU A 36 -6.18 15.63 12.19
N GLY A 37 -6.54 14.35 12.02
CA GLY A 37 -5.59 13.24 11.97
C GLY A 37 -4.99 12.98 10.59
N PHE A 38 -5.34 13.78 9.57
CA PHE A 38 -5.05 13.47 8.17
C PHE A 38 -3.55 13.33 7.90
N THR A 39 -2.73 14.17 8.54
CA THR A 39 -1.26 14.08 8.42
C THR A 39 -0.71 12.77 9.00
N LYS A 40 -1.28 12.28 10.11
CA LYS A 40 -0.88 11.00 10.71
C LYS A 40 -1.34 9.82 9.86
N VAL A 41 -2.58 9.87 9.36
CA VAL A 41 -3.12 8.91 8.38
C VAL A 41 -2.22 8.85 7.15
N MET A 42 -1.85 10.00 6.59
CA MET A 42 -0.95 10.09 5.44
C MET A 42 0.43 9.50 5.73
N ALA A 43 1.01 9.78 6.90
CA ALA A 43 2.29 9.21 7.31
C ALA A 43 2.23 7.67 7.41
N VAL A 44 1.18 7.14 8.03
CA VAL A 44 0.97 5.68 8.12
C VAL A 44 0.69 5.08 6.74
N ALA A 45 -0.10 5.74 5.90
CA ALA A 45 -0.36 5.30 4.54
C ALA A 45 0.92 5.26 3.69
N LEU A 46 1.80 6.26 3.81
CA LEU A 46 3.09 6.33 3.12
C LEU A 46 4.02 5.21 3.56
N VAL A 47 4.21 5.03 4.88
CA VAL A 47 5.05 3.96 5.42
C VAL A 47 4.51 2.59 5.02
N SER A 48 3.19 2.40 5.12
CA SER A 48 2.53 1.15 4.72
C SER A 48 2.67 0.89 3.22
N ALA A 49 2.60 1.92 2.38
CA ALA A 49 2.80 1.80 0.94
C ALA A 49 4.24 1.41 0.60
N ILE A 50 5.24 2.00 1.27
CA ILE A 50 6.65 1.64 1.08
C ILE A 50 6.90 0.19 1.51
N VAL A 51 6.39 -0.21 2.68
CA VAL A 51 6.53 -1.58 3.19
C VAL A 51 5.81 -2.58 2.30
N ALA A 52 4.59 -2.28 1.86
CA ALA A 52 3.84 -3.13 0.92
C ALA A 52 4.54 -3.25 -0.43
N ALA A 53 5.10 -2.15 -0.95
CA ALA A 53 5.89 -2.17 -2.17
C ALA A 53 7.16 -3.03 -2.01
N ALA A 54 7.88 -2.89 -0.89
CA ALA A 54 9.06 -3.69 -0.59
C ALA A 54 8.72 -5.19 -0.43
N MET A 55 7.62 -5.52 0.24
CA MET A 55 7.14 -6.91 0.37
C MET A 55 6.67 -7.48 -0.96
N TYR A 56 5.99 -6.68 -1.77
CA TYR A 56 5.58 -7.07 -3.11
C TYR A 56 6.79 -7.32 -4.01
N LEU A 57 7.80 -6.46 -3.96
CA LEU A 57 9.08 -6.66 -4.67
C LEU A 57 9.83 -7.90 -4.17
N LYS A 58 9.75 -8.21 -2.87
CA LYS A 58 10.36 -9.41 -2.29
C LYS A 58 9.68 -10.71 -2.75
N GLN A 59 8.34 -10.72 -2.84
CA GLN A 59 7.59 -11.89 -3.31
C GLN A 59 7.53 -12.00 -4.84
N SER A 60 7.45 -10.86 -5.51
CA SER A 60 7.37 -10.70 -6.98
C SER A 60 8.55 -9.83 -7.43
N PRO A 61 9.76 -10.40 -7.57
CA PRO A 61 10.92 -9.66 -8.05
C PRO A 61 10.60 -8.95 -9.37
N LEU A 62 11.20 -7.77 -9.58
CA LEU A 62 10.99 -6.98 -10.78
C LEU A 62 11.15 -7.92 -11.99
N PRO A 63 10.15 -7.98 -12.90
CA PRO A 63 10.33 -8.75 -14.10
C PRO A 63 11.51 -8.10 -14.83
N ASN A 64 12.62 -8.84 -14.95
CA ASN A 64 13.71 -8.45 -15.85
C ASN A 64 13.04 -8.05 -17.15
N GLY A 65 13.29 -6.82 -17.61
CA GLY A 65 12.68 -6.27 -18.81
C GLY A 65 12.66 -7.37 -19.86
N GLY A 66 11.45 -7.88 -20.13
CA GLY A 66 11.26 -8.73 -21.28
C GLY A 66 11.50 -7.84 -22.48
N GLU A 67 12.43 -8.29 -23.31
CA GLU A 67 12.48 -8.08 -24.77
C GLU A 67 11.17 -7.55 -25.37
#